data_AF-A0AAW0AX16-F1
#
_entry.id   AF-A0AAW0AX16-F1
#
_cell.length_a   1.000
_cell.length_b   1.000
_cell.length_c   1.000
_cell.angle_alpha   90.00
_cell.angle_beta   90.00
_cell.angle_gamma   90.00
#
_symmetry.space_group_name_H-M   'P 1'
#
loop_
_entity.id
_entity.type
_entity.pdbx_description
1 polymer ?
#
loop_
_entity_poly.entity_id
_entity_poly.type
_entity_poly.pdbx_seq_one_letter_code
_entity_poly.pdbx_strand_id
1 'polypeptide(L)'
;MPRRKLHTSKDAIKIANRAKSAKYYQNIERMRRKRIKKWEDDQMDLRGPVDNCDPLSRIKLLNHSLIRITKSKPSQYLETVYNDYAKACRAPKSTPQLCPVENATTAINALLRGADVFANRILQSNGVTEHYRRANKFSQRLRWIIRCLEDMQYKFMDPDDDLEQAYAEKRLSFQHTETKDWIDGLVPIPD
;
A
#
# COMPACT_ATOMS: atom_id res chain seq x y z
N MET A 1 -11.48 -45.04 -1.71
CA MET A 1 -11.78 -44.84 -3.16
C MET A 1 -10.85 -43.76 -3.72
N PRO A 2 -10.01 -44.05 -4.72
CA PRO A 2 -9.10 -43.04 -5.29
C PRO A 2 -9.86 -42.03 -6.18
N ARG A 3 -9.59 -40.72 -6.00
CA ARG A 3 -10.19 -39.64 -6.81
C ARG A 3 -9.72 -39.75 -8.27
N ARG A 4 -10.68 -39.82 -9.21
CA ARG A 4 -10.40 -39.82 -10.66
C ARG A 4 -9.72 -38.50 -11.07
N LYS A 5 -8.61 -38.59 -11.80
CA LYS A 5 -7.94 -37.43 -12.41
C LYS A 5 -8.84 -36.87 -13.51
N LEU A 6 -9.21 -35.59 -13.39
CA LEU A 6 -10.25 -34.94 -14.21
C LEU A 6 -9.83 -34.66 -15.67
N HIS A 7 -8.55 -34.75 -16.02
CA HIS A 7 -8.05 -34.44 -17.36
C HIS A 7 -7.08 -35.53 -17.81
N THR A 8 -7.51 -36.30 -18.82
CA THR A 8 -6.77 -37.47 -19.35
C THR A 8 -5.97 -37.16 -20.62
N SER A 9 -6.19 -36.02 -21.27
CA SER A 9 -5.49 -35.62 -22.51
C SER A 9 -4.72 -34.30 -22.36
N LYS A 10 -3.56 -34.21 -23.02
CA LYS A 10 -2.71 -33.00 -23.07
C LYS A 10 -3.47 -31.77 -23.61
N ASP A 11 -4.43 -31.97 -24.50
CA ASP A 11 -5.22 -30.87 -25.07
C ASP A 11 -6.27 -30.33 -24.08
N ALA A 12 -6.86 -31.21 -23.26
CA ALA A 12 -7.75 -30.80 -22.18
C ALA A 12 -7.03 -29.93 -21.13
N ILE A 13 -5.76 -30.23 -20.86
CA ILE A 13 -4.90 -29.43 -19.98
C ILE A 13 -4.59 -28.06 -20.60
N LYS A 14 -4.26 -27.99 -21.89
CA LYS A 14 -4.01 -26.71 -22.59
C LYS A 14 -5.25 -25.81 -22.61
N ILE A 15 -6.43 -26.37 -22.89
CA ILE A 15 -7.70 -25.62 -22.89
C ILE A 15 -8.02 -25.11 -21.47
N ALA A 16 -7.85 -25.95 -20.44
CA ALA A 16 -8.05 -25.55 -19.05
C ALA A 16 -7.08 -24.44 -18.61
N ASN A 17 -5.82 -24.50 -19.03
CA ASN A 17 -4.83 -23.46 -18.72
C ASN A 17 -5.14 -22.13 -19.42
N ARG A 18 -5.59 -22.16 -20.68
CA ARG A 18 -6.08 -20.97 -21.40
C ARG A 18 -7.32 -20.35 -20.75
N ALA A 19 -8.25 -21.19 -20.27
CA ALA A 19 -9.43 -20.72 -19.54
C ALA A 19 -9.08 -20.12 -18.17
N LYS A 20 -8.07 -20.68 -17.48
CA LYS A 20 -7.55 -20.14 -16.22
C LYS A 20 -6.86 -18.79 -16.43
N SER A 21 -6.04 -18.64 -17.47
CA SER A 21 -5.37 -17.36 -17.78
C SER A 21 -6.37 -16.29 -18.23
N ALA A 22 -7.38 -16.64 -19.04
CA ALA A 22 -8.45 -15.71 -19.42
C ALA A 22 -9.23 -15.20 -18.19
N LYS A 23 -9.59 -16.09 -17.25
CA LYS A 23 -10.22 -15.69 -15.99
C LYS A 23 -9.31 -14.81 -15.13
N TYR A 24 -8.01 -15.06 -15.13
CA TYR A 24 -7.02 -14.24 -14.41
C TYR A 24 -6.99 -12.80 -14.94
N TYR A 25 -6.89 -12.60 -16.26
CA TYR A 25 -6.87 -11.25 -16.86
C TYR A 25 -8.20 -10.52 -16.68
N GLN A 26 -9.35 -11.21 -16.81
CA GLN A 26 -10.66 -10.62 -16.51
C GLN A 26 -10.76 -10.15 -15.06
N ASN A 27 -10.18 -10.88 -14.12
CA ASN A 27 -10.19 -10.51 -12.71
C ASN A 27 -9.29 -9.30 -12.44
N ILE A 28 -8.14 -9.20 -13.11
CA ILE A 28 -7.26 -8.01 -13.08
C ILE A 28 -7.99 -6.78 -13.63
N GLU A 29 -8.65 -6.90 -14.78
CA GLU A 29 -9.42 -5.79 -15.37
C GLU A 29 -10.58 -5.36 -14.47
N ARG A 30 -11.29 -6.32 -13.87
CA ARG A 30 -12.34 -6.04 -12.88
C ARG A 30 -11.79 -5.29 -11.67
N MET A 31 -10.63 -5.69 -11.16
CA MET A 31 -9.95 -5.01 -10.05
C MET A 31 -9.50 -3.61 -10.44
N ARG A 32 -8.96 -3.42 -11.66
CA ARG A 32 -8.58 -2.11 -12.19
C ARG A 32 -9.78 -1.17 -12.31
N ARG A 33 -10.92 -1.66 -12.83
CA ARG A 33 -12.17 -0.89 -12.91
C ARG A 33 -12.73 -0.55 -11.53
N LYS A 34 -12.69 -1.47 -10.56
CA LYS A 34 -13.08 -1.19 -9.17
C LYS A 34 -12.19 -0.11 -8.54
N ARG A 35 -10.88 -0.12 -8.80
CA ARG A 35 -9.95 0.91 -8.32
C ARG A 35 -10.23 2.27 -8.96
N ILE A 36 -10.52 2.32 -10.25
CA ILE A 36 -10.88 3.57 -10.95
C ILE A 36 -12.23 4.10 -10.46
N LYS A 37 -13.26 3.26 -10.35
CA LYS A 37 -14.57 3.70 -9.85
C LYS A 37 -14.48 4.21 -8.41
N LYS A 38 -13.77 3.48 -7.55
CA LYS A 38 -13.48 3.94 -6.18
C LYS A 38 -12.71 5.27 -6.18
N TRP A 39 -11.85 5.52 -7.17
CA TRP A 39 -11.18 6.81 -7.33
C TRP A 39 -12.15 7.92 -7.73
N GLU A 40 -13.09 7.68 -8.65
CA GLU A 40 -14.12 8.66 -9.02
C GLU A 40 -15.05 8.99 -7.84
N ASP A 41 -15.50 7.97 -7.11
CA ASP A 41 -16.35 8.11 -5.92
C ASP A 41 -15.60 8.90 -4.81
N ASP A 42 -14.35 8.53 -4.51
CA ASP A 42 -13.52 9.21 -3.50
C ASP A 42 -13.18 10.67 -3.90
N GLN A 43 -13.08 10.98 -5.20
CA GLN A 43 -12.86 12.35 -5.69
C GLN A 43 -14.11 13.22 -5.56
N MET A 44 -15.31 12.64 -5.67
CA MET A 44 -16.58 13.35 -5.47
C MET A 44 -16.78 13.72 -3.99
N ASP A 45 -16.43 12.82 -3.07
CA ASP A 45 -16.54 13.06 -1.62
C ASP A 45 -15.53 14.11 -1.11
N LEU A 46 -14.36 14.25 -1.75
CA LEU A 46 -13.37 15.28 -1.43
C LEU A 46 -13.70 16.68 -1.99
N ARG A 47 -14.78 16.80 -2.78
CA ARG A 47 -15.40 18.08 -3.19
C ARG A 47 -16.52 18.52 -2.24
N GLY A 48 -16.57 17.97 -1.04
CA GLY A 48 -17.40 18.50 0.06
C GLY A 48 -17.21 20.01 0.26
N PRO A 49 -18.16 20.67 0.97
CA PRO A 49 -18.29 22.11 1.04
C PRO A 49 -16.93 22.72 1.39
N VAL A 50 -16.57 23.79 0.67
CA VAL A 50 -15.30 24.53 0.76
C VAL A 50 -14.94 24.75 2.23
N ASP A 51 -14.20 23.80 2.77
CA ASP A 51 -13.75 23.83 4.15
C ASP A 51 -12.68 24.91 4.14
N ASN A 52 -12.98 26.10 4.68
CA ASN A 52 -12.14 27.32 4.71
C ASN A 52 -10.76 27.13 5.37
N CYS A 53 -10.36 25.90 5.63
CA CYS A 53 -9.00 25.55 6.02
C CYS A 53 -8.06 25.67 4.83
N ASP A 54 -7.05 26.51 5.00
CA ASP A 54 -5.87 26.58 4.15
C ASP A 54 -5.30 25.16 3.85
N PRO A 55 -4.94 24.83 2.59
CA PRO A 55 -4.41 23.52 2.19
C PRO A 55 -3.20 23.04 3.02
N LEU A 56 -2.34 23.95 3.52
CA LEU A 56 -1.21 23.54 4.36
C LEU A 56 -1.67 23.03 5.72
N SER A 57 -2.69 23.66 6.28
CA SER A 57 -3.33 23.22 7.52
C SER A 57 -3.90 21.80 7.36
N ARG A 58 -4.46 21.47 6.20
CA ARG A 58 -4.93 20.11 5.88
C ARG A 58 -3.78 19.10 5.77
N ILE A 59 -2.66 19.46 5.14
CA ILE A 59 -1.45 18.61 5.11
C ILE A 59 -0.94 18.32 6.54
N LYS A 60 -0.93 19.33 7.43
CA LYS A 60 -0.55 19.13 8.83
C LYS A 60 -1.49 18.15 9.54
N LEU A 61 -2.81 18.26 9.33
CA LEU A 61 -3.79 17.31 9.89
C LEU A 61 -3.58 15.88 9.38
N LEU A 62 -3.26 15.71 8.10
CA LEU A 62 -2.91 14.40 7.55
C LEU A 62 -1.63 13.83 8.16
N ASN A 63 -0.62 14.68 8.41
CA ASN A 63 0.60 14.28 9.11
C ASN A 63 0.31 13.84 10.55
N HIS A 64 -0.54 14.57 11.29
CA HIS A 64 -0.99 14.13 12.61
C HIS A 64 -1.76 12.81 12.56
N SER A 65 -2.58 12.61 11.53
CA SER A 65 -3.30 11.34 11.31
C SER A 65 -2.34 10.18 11.05
N LEU A 66 -1.26 10.40 10.29
CA LEU A 66 -0.20 9.41 10.10
C LEU A 66 0.48 9.06 11.43
N ILE A 67 0.85 10.06 12.23
CA ILE A 67 1.47 9.86 13.55
C ILE A 67 0.55 9.04 14.46
N ARG A 68 -0.77 9.30 14.41
CA ARG A 68 -1.77 8.56 15.19
C ARG A 68 -1.88 7.10 14.75
N ILE A 69 -1.92 6.83 13.44
CA ILE A 69 -1.97 5.46 12.90
C ILE A 69 -0.70 4.69 13.28
N THR A 70 0.45 5.34 13.15
CA THR A 70 1.76 4.73 13.36
C THR A 70 2.21 4.71 14.83
N LYS A 71 1.41 5.28 15.74
CA LYS A 71 1.74 5.43 17.17
C LYS A 71 3.13 6.04 17.39
N SER A 72 3.43 7.11 16.66
CA SER A 72 4.68 7.90 16.62
C SER A 72 5.60 7.67 15.41
N LYS A 73 6.09 6.45 15.19
CA LYS A 73 7.15 6.18 14.20
C LYS A 73 6.67 5.21 13.10
N PRO A 74 6.58 5.68 11.84
CA PRO A 74 6.24 4.84 10.70
C PRO A 74 7.10 3.58 10.56
N SER A 75 8.41 3.66 10.83
CA SER A 75 9.31 2.51 10.78
C SER A 75 8.93 1.41 11.79
N GLN A 76 8.64 1.79 13.04
CA GLN A 76 8.20 0.87 14.09
C GLN A 76 6.80 0.30 13.81
N TYR A 77 5.93 1.11 13.20
CA TYR A 77 4.63 0.62 12.75
C TYR A 77 4.78 -0.47 11.69
N LEU A 78 5.69 -0.32 10.72
CA LEU A 78 5.96 -1.36 9.72
C LEU A 78 6.49 -2.66 10.35
N GLU A 79 7.36 -2.57 11.36
CA GLU A 79 7.80 -3.75 12.13
C GLU A 79 6.62 -4.44 12.82
N THR A 80 5.67 -3.67 13.37
CA THR A 80 4.46 -4.21 14.00
C THR A 80 3.58 -4.91 12.95
N VAL A 81 3.36 -4.28 11.81
CA VAL A 81 2.58 -4.85 10.69
C VAL A 81 3.23 -6.13 10.18
N TYR A 82 4.55 -6.17 10.05
CA TYR A 82 5.29 -7.38 9.69
C TYR A 82 5.03 -8.52 10.69
N ASN A 83 5.18 -8.25 11.99
CA ASN A 83 4.98 -9.26 13.02
C ASN A 83 3.56 -9.82 13.03
N ASP A 84 2.56 -8.95 12.86
CA ASP A 84 1.16 -9.35 12.77
C ASP A 84 0.89 -10.14 11.48
N TYR A 85 1.52 -9.75 10.37
CA TYR A 85 1.38 -10.43 9.08
C TYR A 85 2.02 -11.82 9.10
N ALA A 86 3.25 -11.96 9.60
CA ALA A 86 3.92 -13.25 9.74
C ALA A 86 3.11 -14.21 10.63
N LYS A 87 2.55 -13.72 11.75
CA LYS A 87 1.64 -14.51 12.59
C LYS A 87 0.38 -14.94 11.84
N ALA A 88 -0.22 -14.04 11.08
CA ALA A 88 -1.42 -14.35 10.29
C ALA A 88 -1.13 -15.41 9.21
N CYS A 89 0.06 -15.36 8.59
CA CYS A 89 0.48 -16.35 7.60
C CYS A 89 0.72 -17.74 8.19
N ARG A 90 1.16 -17.83 9.45
CA ARG A 90 1.33 -19.10 10.19
C ARG A 90 0.01 -19.67 10.72
N ALA A 91 -1.04 -18.85 10.82
CA ALA A 91 -2.32 -19.26 11.39
C ALA A 91 -3.05 -20.28 10.48
N PRO A 92 -3.75 -21.28 11.05
CA PRO A 92 -4.53 -22.22 10.26
C PRO A 92 -5.65 -21.51 9.48
N LYS A 93 -5.92 -22.00 8.26
CA LYS A 93 -6.87 -21.42 7.27
C LYS A 93 -8.34 -21.30 7.75
N SER A 94 -8.67 -21.73 8.97
CA SER A 94 -10.01 -21.72 9.53
C SER A 94 -10.48 -20.35 10.03
N THR A 95 -9.57 -19.40 10.27
CA THR A 95 -9.92 -18.04 10.69
C THR A 95 -9.82 -17.07 9.51
N PRO A 96 -10.91 -16.39 9.12
CA PRO A 96 -10.82 -15.23 8.23
C PRO A 96 -10.17 -14.07 8.99
N GLN A 97 -8.84 -14.08 9.08
CA GLN A 97 -8.09 -12.94 9.58
C GLN A 97 -8.01 -11.89 8.47
N LEU A 98 -8.41 -10.66 8.78
CA LEU A 98 -8.11 -9.50 7.93
C LEU A 98 -6.59 -9.42 7.74
N CYS A 99 -6.14 -9.32 6.50
CA CYS A 99 -4.72 -9.19 6.18
C CYS A 99 -4.16 -7.88 6.77
N PRO A 100 -3.25 -7.93 7.75
CA PRO A 100 -2.70 -6.73 8.40
C PRO A 100 -2.09 -5.74 7.40
N VAL A 101 -1.43 -6.28 6.36
CA VAL A 101 -0.83 -5.47 5.30
C VAL A 101 -1.89 -4.78 4.44
N GLU A 102 -2.98 -5.46 4.07
CA GLU A 102 -4.06 -4.83 3.28
C GLU A 102 -4.75 -3.72 4.07
N ASN A 103 -4.95 -3.91 5.38
CA ASN A 103 -5.51 -2.89 6.26
C ASN A 103 -4.60 -1.66 6.35
N ALA A 104 -3.30 -1.87 6.58
CA ALA A 104 -2.31 -0.80 6.61
C ALA A 104 -2.25 -0.06 5.27
N THR A 105 -2.18 -0.79 4.15
CA THR A 105 -2.16 -0.24 2.79
C THR A 105 -3.41 0.59 2.52
N THR A 106 -4.59 0.14 2.96
CA THR A 106 -5.84 0.90 2.78
C THR A 106 -5.83 2.21 3.57
N ALA A 107 -5.38 2.18 4.82
CA ALA A 107 -5.30 3.37 5.67
C ALA A 107 -4.30 4.40 5.12
N ILE A 108 -3.10 3.96 4.71
CA ILE A 108 -2.06 4.85 4.17
C ILE A 108 -2.46 5.40 2.80
N ASN A 109 -3.12 4.61 1.93
CA ASN A 109 -3.65 5.10 0.66
C ASN A 109 -4.74 6.17 0.83
N ALA A 110 -5.55 6.10 1.89
CA ALA A 110 -6.51 7.16 2.19
C ALA A 110 -5.80 8.48 2.51
N LEU A 111 -4.73 8.44 3.31
CA LEU A 111 -3.90 9.61 3.59
C LEU A 111 -3.21 10.15 2.34
N LEU A 112 -2.63 9.27 1.51
CA LEU A 112 -1.93 9.67 0.29
C LEU A 112 -2.86 10.40 -0.68
N ARG A 113 -4.08 9.91 -0.84
CA ARG A 113 -5.08 10.56 -1.70
C ARG A 113 -5.43 11.96 -1.21
N GLY A 114 -5.60 12.14 0.10
CA GLY A 114 -5.76 13.48 0.69
C GLY A 114 -4.54 14.36 0.43
N ALA A 115 -3.33 13.83 0.66
CA ALA A 115 -2.09 14.57 0.51
C ALA A 115 -1.88 15.06 -0.94
N ASP A 116 -2.09 14.20 -1.93
CA ASP A 116 -1.95 14.53 -3.35
C ASP A 116 -2.98 15.58 -3.79
N VAL A 117 -4.22 15.50 -3.30
CA VAL A 117 -5.25 16.52 -3.58
C VAL A 117 -4.83 17.88 -3.04
N PHE A 118 -4.37 17.97 -1.79
CA PHE A 118 -3.96 19.25 -1.21
C PHE A 118 -2.63 19.77 -1.79
N ALA A 119 -1.67 18.90 -2.10
CA ALA A 119 -0.44 19.28 -2.80
C ALA A 119 -0.74 19.90 -4.18
N ASN A 120 -1.64 19.29 -4.95
CA ASN A 120 -2.07 19.83 -6.24
C ASN A 120 -2.81 21.16 -6.11
N ARG A 121 -3.63 21.35 -5.06
CA ARG A 121 -4.27 22.65 -4.78
C ARG A 121 -3.24 23.74 -4.51
N ILE A 122 -2.21 23.45 -3.71
CA ILE A 122 -1.11 24.41 -3.43
C ILE A 122 -0.35 24.75 -4.72
N LEU A 123 -0.08 23.74 -5.56
CA LEU A 123 0.58 23.93 -6.85
C LEU A 123 -0.24 24.84 -7.77
N GLN A 124 -1.55 24.63 -7.85
CA GLN A 124 -2.46 25.41 -8.69
C GLN A 124 -2.62 26.85 -8.18
N SER A 125 -2.65 27.07 -6.86
CA SER A 125 -2.85 28.40 -6.29
C SER A 125 -1.58 29.24 -6.26
N ASN A 126 -0.43 28.63 -5.96
CA ASN A 126 0.81 29.36 -5.63
C ASN A 126 2.00 28.96 -6.50
N GLY A 127 1.88 27.94 -7.36
CA GLY A 127 2.99 27.39 -8.13
C GLY A 127 3.95 26.52 -7.29
N VAL A 128 5.16 26.32 -7.81
CA VAL A 128 6.22 25.50 -7.18
C VAL A 128 6.85 26.28 -6.03
N THR A 129 6.15 26.32 -4.91
CA THR A 129 6.60 26.97 -3.67
C THR A 129 7.19 25.97 -2.68
N GLU A 130 7.84 26.47 -1.64
CA GLU A 130 8.31 25.66 -0.50
C GLU A 130 7.16 24.86 0.15
N HIS A 131 5.96 25.45 0.19
CA HIS A 131 4.74 24.82 0.64
C HIS A 131 4.35 23.60 -0.20
N TYR A 132 4.43 23.73 -1.52
CA TYR A 132 4.22 22.59 -2.43
C TYR A 132 5.30 21.52 -2.23
N ARG A 133 6.58 21.90 -2.14
CA ARG A 133 7.68 20.93 -1.91
C ARG A 133 7.48 20.14 -0.63
N ARG A 134 7.07 20.78 0.47
CA ARG A 134 6.75 20.12 1.74
C ARG A 134 5.56 19.16 1.61
N ALA A 135 4.49 19.57 0.95
CA ALA A 135 3.33 18.72 0.72
C ALA A 135 3.68 17.51 -0.16
N ASN A 136 4.44 17.73 -1.23
CA ASN A 136 4.93 16.66 -2.10
C ASN A 136 5.87 15.71 -1.35
N LYS A 137 6.78 16.22 -0.50
CA LYS A 137 7.63 15.39 0.37
C LYS A 137 6.80 14.48 1.26
N PHE A 138 5.73 15.01 1.86
CA PHE A 138 4.81 14.23 2.66
C PHE A 138 4.13 13.11 1.84
N SER A 139 3.63 13.42 0.63
CA SER A 139 3.08 12.40 -0.29
C SER A 139 4.13 11.32 -0.65
N GLN A 140 5.36 11.72 -0.97
CA GLN A 140 6.43 10.77 -1.30
C GLN A 140 6.75 9.85 -0.12
N ARG A 141 6.72 10.38 1.10
CA ARG A 141 6.89 9.57 2.33
C ARG A 141 5.80 8.51 2.48
N LEU A 142 4.54 8.88 2.23
CA LEU A 142 3.41 7.93 2.25
C LEU A 142 3.56 6.85 1.18
N ARG A 143 4.03 7.21 -0.03
CA ARG A 143 4.33 6.25 -1.11
C ARG A 143 5.42 5.27 -0.72
N TRP A 144 6.48 5.73 -0.04
CA TRP A 144 7.53 4.84 0.48
C TRP A 144 7.01 3.85 1.52
N ILE A 145 6.12 4.28 2.42
CA ILE A 145 5.47 3.37 3.37
C ILE A 145 4.65 2.31 2.62
N ILE A 146 3.87 2.70 1.61
CA ILE A 146 3.12 1.74 0.78
C ILE A 146 4.05 0.77 0.07
N ARG A 147 5.17 1.24 -0.50
CA ARG A 147 6.16 0.38 -1.16
C ARG A 147 6.74 -0.66 -0.20
N CYS A 148 6.99 -0.29 1.05
CA CYS A 148 7.45 -1.25 2.07
C CYS A 148 6.38 -2.32 2.38
N LEU A 149 5.10 -1.94 2.41
CA LEU A 149 3.99 -2.88 2.60
C LEU A 149 3.84 -3.82 1.39
N GLU A 150 3.99 -3.30 0.17
CA GLU A 150 3.98 -4.10 -1.06
C GLU A 150 5.17 -5.07 -1.12
N ASP A 151 6.35 -4.65 -0.66
CA ASP A 151 7.55 -5.50 -0.57
C ASP A 151 7.30 -6.70 0.36
N MET A 152 6.68 -6.49 1.53
CA MET A 152 6.27 -7.60 2.41
C MET A 152 5.33 -8.59 1.71
N GLN A 153 4.34 -8.10 0.95
CA GLN A 153 3.42 -8.97 0.21
C GLN A 153 4.13 -9.72 -0.90
N TYR A 154 5.03 -9.05 -1.62
CA TYR A 154 5.78 -9.63 -2.72
C TYR A 154 6.66 -10.79 -2.22
N LYS A 155 7.44 -10.58 -1.16
CA LYS A 155 8.25 -11.63 -0.55
C LYS A 155 7.40 -12.78 -0.06
N PHE A 156 6.27 -12.51 0.59
CA PHE A 156 5.37 -13.59 0.99
C PHE A 156 4.82 -14.44 -0.17
N MET A 157 4.60 -13.83 -1.34
CA MET A 157 4.06 -14.53 -2.51
C MET A 157 5.12 -15.24 -3.36
N ASP A 158 6.39 -14.95 -3.15
CA ASP A 158 7.49 -15.51 -3.91
C ASP A 158 7.80 -16.94 -3.42
N PRO A 159 7.64 -17.98 -4.26
CA PRO A 159 7.95 -19.35 -3.85
C PRO A 159 9.43 -19.59 -3.55
N ASP A 160 10.32 -18.74 -4.06
CA ASP A 160 11.78 -18.85 -3.90
C ASP A 160 12.31 -17.96 -2.76
N ASP A 161 11.49 -17.06 -2.20
CA ASP A 161 11.92 -16.06 -1.23
C ASP A 161 10.96 -15.99 -0.03
N ASP A 162 11.23 -16.79 1.00
CA ASP A 162 10.40 -16.79 2.21
C ASP A 162 10.45 -15.42 2.92
N LEU A 163 9.28 -14.87 3.26
CA LEU A 163 9.14 -13.61 3.99
C LEU A 163 9.98 -13.60 5.28
N GLU A 164 10.03 -14.72 6.00
CA GLU A 164 10.80 -14.83 7.24
C GLU A 164 12.30 -14.82 6.99
N GLN A 165 12.75 -15.48 5.93
CA GLN A 165 14.14 -15.47 5.51
C GLN A 165 14.55 -14.06 5.03
N ALA A 166 13.72 -13.41 4.23
CA ALA A 166 13.94 -12.04 3.79
C ALA A 166 14.05 -11.07 4.98
N TYR A 167 13.22 -11.25 6.01
CA TYR A 167 13.32 -10.45 7.24
C TYR A 167 14.61 -10.74 8.02
N ALA A 168 14.98 -12.02 8.18
CA ALA A 168 16.19 -12.43 8.91
C ALA A 168 17.47 -11.90 8.25
N GLU A 169 17.51 -11.92 6.91
CA GLU A 169 18.63 -11.44 6.10
C GLU A 169 18.62 -9.92 5.88
N LYS A 170 17.68 -9.19 6.49
CA LYS A 170 17.51 -7.74 6.35
C LYS A 170 17.30 -7.28 4.89
N ARG A 171 16.60 -8.11 4.10
CA ARG A 171 16.30 -7.84 2.69
C ARG A 171 14.97 -7.10 2.46
N LEU A 172 14.20 -6.83 3.52
CA LEU A 172 13.00 -6.01 3.39
C LEU A 172 13.34 -4.53 3.41
N SER A 173 12.70 -3.77 2.52
CA SER A 173 13.02 -2.37 2.26
C SER A 173 12.97 -1.50 3.52
N PHE A 174 12.00 -1.75 4.41
CA PHE A 174 11.83 -0.98 5.64
C PHE A 174 12.91 -1.26 6.70
N GLN A 175 13.76 -2.29 6.52
CA GLN A 175 14.86 -2.61 7.43
C GLN A 175 16.12 -1.77 7.15
N HIS A 176 16.24 -1.19 5.95
CA HIS A 176 17.36 -0.33 5.58
C HIS A 176 17.31 1.02 6.32
N THR A 177 18.44 1.44 6.90
CA THR A 177 18.55 2.67 7.71
C THR A 177 18.07 3.90 6.95
N GLU A 178 18.49 4.07 5.70
CA GLU A 178 18.08 5.20 4.85
C GLU A 178 16.56 5.25 4.66
N THR A 179 15.94 4.09 4.49
CA THR A 179 14.48 4.00 4.32
C THR A 179 13.78 4.32 5.63
N LYS A 180 14.27 3.80 6.78
CA LYS A 180 13.75 4.12 8.12
C LYS A 180 13.80 5.62 8.39
N ASP A 181 14.95 6.24 8.16
CA ASP A 181 15.12 7.66 8.41
C ASP A 181 14.24 8.51 7.47
N TRP A 182 14.06 8.09 6.22
CA TRP A 182 13.19 8.77 5.28
C TRP A 182 11.71 8.69 5.67
N ILE A 183 11.20 7.49 5.99
CA ILE A 183 9.79 7.30 6.37
C ILE A 183 9.46 7.92 7.72
N ASP A 184 10.44 7.98 8.64
CA ASP A 184 10.28 8.66 9.92
C ASP A 184 10.40 10.19 9.79
N GLY A 185 10.86 10.69 8.64
CA GLY A 185 11.02 12.11 8.36
C GLY A 185 12.27 12.73 8.99
N LEU A 186 13.28 11.92 9.30
CA LEU A 186 14.57 12.34 9.87
C LEU A 186 15.56 12.83 8.81
N VAL A 187 15.46 12.38 7.55
CA VAL A 187 16.35 12.83 6.47
C VAL A 187 15.81 14.12 5.81
N PRO A 188 16.66 15.15 5.60
CA PRO A 188 16.34 16.29 4.75
C PRO A 188 16.16 15.87 3.27
N ILE A 189 15.64 16.77 2.44
CA ILE A 189 15.41 16.48 1.01
C ILE A 189 16.78 16.27 0.37
N PRO A 190 17.09 15.11 -0.29
CA PRO A 190 18.19 15.09 -1.24
C PRO A 190 17.80 16.00 -2.40
N ASP A 191 18.64 17.02 -2.66
CA ASP A 191 18.45 17.99 -3.75
C ASP A 191 18.32 17.32 -5.12
#